data_AF-A0A7X0GDS3-F1
#
_entry.id   AF-A0A7X0GDS3-F1
#
_cell.length_a   1.000
_cell.length_b   1.000
_cell.length_c   1.000
_cell.angle_alpha   90.00
_cell.angle_beta   90.00
_cell.angle_gamma   90.00
#
_symmetry.space_group_name_H-M   'P 1'
#
loop_
_entity.id
_entity.type
_entity.pdbx_description
1 polymer ?
#
loop_
_entity_poly.entity_id
_entity_poly.type
_entity_poly.pdbx_seq_one_letter_code
_entity_poly.pdbx_strand_id
1 'polypeptide(L)'
;MQPGLIPPAPGPLRDRYLKERGLESLERADRAFWAVDRLLTGSGLQRPPGIDLLETSDDILRRQIQLRAREEWIELRDGLDPQVLDQIEPLIRRSEIAAVEALNYLEDHELAGRAHAAIHNASVVRSGLYGCPIVFEEGVFWTNCSVRISHWRIGLSAGLTVDFVCSICGDPVEDCDHAMGASYEVIAKARSGRCTVCSEEACEHELGQPYIATARRDARNVTPREISFVSRPRYPLARVYEMTVEIDEQDPAYQFAVRGLADCDACLGPCDGFSSLPRN
;
A
#
# COMPACT_ATOMS: atom_id res chain seq x y z
N MET A 1 -0.55 23.78 -6.97
CA MET A 1 -0.25 22.70 -7.93
C MET A 1 -0.72 21.42 -7.29
N GLN A 2 -1.76 20.77 -7.85
CA GLN A 2 -2.15 19.44 -7.36
C GLN A 2 -1.05 18.46 -7.80
N PRO A 3 -0.42 17.74 -6.86
CA PRO A 3 0.54 16.72 -7.22
C PRO A 3 -0.17 15.60 -8.01
N GLY A 4 0.41 15.20 -9.14
CA GLY A 4 -0.10 14.08 -9.93
C GLY A 4 -0.01 12.74 -9.18
N LEU A 5 -0.32 11.63 -9.87
CA LEU A 5 -0.27 10.29 -9.28
C LEU A 5 1.14 9.87 -8.81
N ILE A 6 2.19 10.50 -9.34
CA ILE A 6 3.59 10.21 -9.02
C ILE A 6 4.05 11.18 -7.91
N PRO A 7 4.62 10.65 -6.80
CA PRO A 7 5.21 11.48 -5.76
C PRO A 7 6.25 12.46 -6.32
N PRO A 8 6.27 13.72 -5.84
CA PRO A 8 7.31 14.67 -6.20
C PRO A 8 8.73 14.16 -5.90
N ALA A 9 9.72 14.82 -6.52
CA ALA A 9 11.13 14.64 -6.17
C ALA A 9 11.38 15.01 -4.69
N PRO A 10 12.46 14.49 -4.07
CA PRO A 10 12.79 14.79 -2.67
C PRO A 10 12.74 16.28 -2.33
N GLY A 11 12.19 16.62 -1.16
CA GLY A 11 12.05 17.99 -0.67
C GLY A 11 10.65 18.30 -0.14
N PRO A 12 10.38 19.56 0.26
CA PRO A 12 9.16 19.92 1.02
C PRO A 12 7.84 19.60 0.32
N LEU A 13 7.82 19.62 -1.02
CA LEU A 13 6.63 19.25 -1.80
C LEU A 13 6.33 17.75 -1.72
N ARG A 14 7.37 16.90 -1.69
CA ARG A 14 7.20 15.46 -1.47
C ARG A 14 6.71 15.19 -0.06
N ASP A 15 7.28 15.85 0.95
CA ASP A 15 6.86 15.65 2.34
C ASP A 15 5.39 15.99 2.53
N ARG A 16 4.94 17.11 1.94
CA ARG A 16 3.53 17.49 1.92
C ARG A 16 2.66 16.46 1.20
N TYR A 17 3.10 16.01 0.02
CA TYR A 17 2.39 14.99 -0.75
C TYR A 17 2.20 13.69 0.05
N LEU A 18 3.30 13.18 0.63
CA LEU A 18 3.30 11.96 1.43
C LEU A 18 2.37 12.11 2.64
N LYS A 19 2.44 13.24 3.35
CA LYS A 19 1.56 13.53 4.48
C LYS A 19 0.08 13.57 4.07
N GLU A 20 -0.26 14.31 3.02
CA GLU A 20 -1.65 14.45 2.54
C GLU A 20 -2.24 13.10 2.14
N ARG A 21 -1.52 12.32 1.31
CA ARG A 21 -1.97 10.98 0.87
C ARG A 21 -2.02 9.97 2.01
N GLY A 22 -1.06 10.07 2.94
CA GLY A 22 -1.04 9.26 4.15
C GLY A 22 -2.23 9.51 5.05
N LEU A 23 -2.56 10.78 5.31
CA LEU A 23 -3.74 11.17 6.09
C LEU A 23 -5.04 10.74 5.41
N GLU A 24 -5.17 10.96 4.10
CA GLU A 24 -6.33 10.52 3.32
C GLU A 24 -6.53 9.00 3.42
N SER A 25 -5.45 8.24 3.34
CA SER A 25 -5.49 6.77 3.45
C SER A 25 -5.84 6.32 4.87
N LEU A 26 -5.28 6.98 5.89
CA LEU A 26 -5.59 6.69 7.28
C LEU A 26 -7.06 6.97 7.62
N GLU A 27 -7.60 8.07 7.09
CA GLU A 27 -9.01 8.43 7.29
C GLU A 27 -9.95 7.44 6.57
N ARG A 28 -9.55 6.93 5.39
CA ARG A 28 -10.26 5.83 4.71
C ARG A 28 -10.22 4.54 5.52
N ALA A 29 -9.06 4.21 6.10
CA ALA A 29 -8.89 3.04 6.96
C ALA A 29 -9.81 3.14 8.18
N ASP A 30 -9.74 4.25 8.91
CA ASP A 30 -10.58 4.50 10.08
C ASP A 30 -12.07 4.40 9.71
N ARG A 31 -12.55 5.14 8.70
CA ARG A 31 -13.98 5.07 8.33
C ARG A 31 -14.47 3.65 8.05
N ALA A 32 -13.66 2.85 7.35
CA ALA A 32 -14.01 1.46 7.06
C ALA A 32 -14.00 0.59 8.33
N PHE A 33 -12.99 0.75 9.19
CA PHE A 33 -12.90 0.05 10.46
C PHE A 33 -14.07 0.38 11.41
N TRP A 34 -14.42 1.66 11.54
CA TRP A 34 -15.55 2.12 12.35
C TRP A 34 -16.89 1.54 11.86
N ALA A 35 -17.04 1.32 10.55
CA ALA A 35 -18.23 0.65 10.02
C ALA A 35 -18.29 -0.83 10.45
N VAL A 36 -17.15 -1.53 10.49
CA VAL A 36 -17.05 -2.90 11.02
C VAL A 36 -17.39 -2.94 12.51
N ASP A 37 -16.82 -2.03 13.31
CA ASP A 37 -17.08 -1.96 14.75
C ASP A 37 -18.57 -1.74 15.05
N ARG A 38 -19.25 -0.90 14.26
CA ARG A 38 -20.71 -0.71 14.34
C ARG A 38 -21.51 -1.96 14.03
N LEU A 39 -21.08 -2.78 13.07
CA LEU A 39 -21.75 -4.03 12.73
C LEU A 39 -21.59 -5.07 13.84
N LEU A 40 -20.38 -5.19 14.40
CA LEU A 40 -20.10 -6.09 15.52
C LEU A 40 -20.89 -5.69 16.78
N THR A 41 -20.80 -4.43 17.19
CA THR A 41 -21.51 -3.90 18.37
C THR A 41 -23.03 -3.93 18.21
N GLY A 42 -23.55 -3.63 17.01
CA GLY A 42 -24.97 -3.74 16.68
C GLY A 42 -25.51 -5.18 16.78
N SER A 43 -24.63 -6.18 16.67
CA SER A 43 -24.96 -7.59 16.85
C SER A 43 -24.87 -8.05 18.31
N GLY A 44 -24.58 -7.14 19.25
CA GLY A 44 -24.46 -7.45 20.68
C GLY A 44 -23.16 -8.18 21.07
N LEU A 45 -22.22 -8.31 20.13
CA LEU A 45 -20.95 -8.97 20.35
C LEU A 45 -19.83 -7.94 20.53
N GLN A 46 -18.90 -8.24 21.43
CA GLN A 46 -17.68 -7.46 21.61
C GLN A 46 -16.51 -8.18 20.97
N ARG A 47 -15.69 -7.45 20.23
CA ARG A 47 -14.43 -7.96 19.71
C ARG A 47 -13.55 -8.48 20.87
N PRO A 48 -12.84 -9.61 20.71
CA PRO A 48 -11.76 -9.96 21.63
C PRO A 48 -10.81 -8.77 21.82
N PRO A 49 -10.29 -8.54 23.04
CA PRO A 49 -9.41 -7.42 23.29
C PRO A 49 -8.27 -7.42 22.27
N GLY A 50 -7.93 -6.23 21.78
CA GLY A 50 -6.72 -6.08 20.98
C GLY A 50 -5.55 -6.59 21.80
N ILE A 51 -4.69 -7.38 21.18
CA ILE A 51 -3.43 -7.75 21.81
C ILE A 51 -2.60 -6.48 21.79
N ASP A 52 -2.38 -5.90 22.97
CA ASP A 52 -1.42 -4.82 23.12
C ASP A 52 -0.10 -5.25 22.49
N LEU A 53 0.62 -4.29 21.89
CA LEU A 53 1.93 -4.48 21.31
C LEU A 53 2.95 -4.82 22.43
N LEU A 54 2.82 -6.01 23.01
CA LEU A 54 3.70 -6.53 24.04
C LEU A 54 4.88 -7.16 23.33
N GLU A 55 6.05 -6.55 23.40
CA GLU A 55 7.27 -7.22 22.92
C GLU A 55 7.54 -8.43 23.83
N THR A 56 7.28 -9.64 23.33
CA THR A 56 7.73 -10.89 23.95
C THR A 56 8.72 -11.55 23.03
N SER A 57 9.90 -11.91 23.53
CA SER A 57 10.86 -12.75 22.80
C SER A 57 10.64 -14.24 23.06
N ASP A 58 9.62 -14.61 23.85
CA ASP A 58 9.26 -16.00 24.12
C ASP A 58 8.25 -16.50 23.09
N ASP A 59 8.73 -17.33 22.16
CA ASP A 59 7.95 -17.92 21.08
C ASP A 59 6.83 -18.86 21.59
N ILE A 60 7.06 -19.56 22.72
CA ILE A 60 6.08 -20.46 23.31
C ILE A 60 4.91 -19.63 23.85
N LEU A 61 5.21 -18.58 24.60
CA LEU A 61 4.19 -17.66 25.12
C LEU A 61 3.45 -16.97 23.96
N ARG A 62 4.16 -16.51 22.92
CA ARG A 62 3.54 -15.92 21.72
C ARG A 62 2.54 -16.89 21.10
N ARG A 63 2.94 -18.16 20.91
CA ARG A 63 2.08 -19.19 20.33
C ARG A 63 0.85 -19.47 21.20
N GLN A 64 0.99 -19.51 22.52
CA GLN A 64 -0.14 -19.69 23.43
C GLN A 64 -1.14 -18.54 23.35
N ILE A 65 -0.67 -17.29 23.27
CA ILE A 65 -1.52 -16.11 23.09
C ILE A 65 -2.27 -16.21 21.75
N GLN A 66 -1.58 -16.57 20.66
CA GLN A 66 -2.19 -16.74 19.34
C GLN A 66 -3.27 -17.81 19.31
N LEU A 67 -3.02 -18.97 19.91
CA LEU A 67 -4.01 -20.06 19.98
C LEU A 67 -5.25 -19.64 20.76
N ARG A 68 -5.07 -19.01 21.92
CA ARG A 68 -6.19 -18.48 22.71
C ARG A 68 -6.98 -17.43 21.94
N ALA A 69 -6.31 -16.47 21.32
CA ALA A 69 -6.97 -15.43 20.53
C ALA A 69 -7.75 -16.06 19.36
N ARG A 70 -7.19 -17.08 18.70
CA ARG A 70 -7.86 -17.83 17.63
C ARG A 70 -9.15 -18.49 18.12
N GLU A 71 -9.13 -19.13 19.29
CA GLU A 71 -10.33 -19.74 19.90
C GLU A 71 -11.41 -18.67 20.18
N GLU A 72 -11.03 -17.55 20.82
CA GLU A 72 -11.96 -16.44 21.11
C GLU A 72 -12.59 -15.87 19.82
N TRP A 73 -11.82 -15.78 18.73
CA TRP A 73 -12.32 -15.34 17.43
C TRP A 73 -13.23 -16.36 16.74
N ILE A 74 -12.97 -17.66 16.88
CA ILE A 74 -13.85 -18.71 16.36
C ILE A 74 -15.20 -18.65 17.08
N GLU A 75 -15.19 -18.54 18.41
CA GLU A 75 -16.42 -18.41 19.21
C GLU A 75 -17.24 -17.17 18.80
N LEU A 76 -16.58 -16.02 18.62
CA LEU A 76 -17.22 -14.80 18.13
C LEU A 76 -17.85 -15.00 16.74
N ARG A 77 -17.08 -15.58 15.80
CA ARG A 77 -17.52 -15.81 14.43
C ARG A 77 -18.72 -16.75 14.37
N ASP A 78 -18.69 -17.83 15.14
CA ASP A 78 -19.77 -18.82 15.16
C ASP A 78 -21.06 -18.26 15.80
N GLY A 79 -20.96 -17.18 16.58
CA GLY A 79 -22.08 -16.41 17.10
C GLY A 79 -22.63 -15.30 16.19
N LEU A 80 -21.96 -15.00 15.07
CA LEU A 80 -22.38 -13.94 14.13
C LEU A 80 -23.37 -14.46 13.08
N ASP A 81 -24.35 -13.62 12.72
CA ASP A 81 -25.19 -13.86 11.55
C ASP A 81 -24.32 -13.86 10.28
N PRO A 82 -24.42 -14.88 9.40
CA PRO A 82 -23.71 -14.91 8.12
C PRO A 82 -23.86 -13.63 7.28
N GLN A 83 -25.03 -12.98 7.30
CA GLN A 83 -25.24 -11.72 6.57
C GLN A 83 -24.42 -10.56 7.15
N VAL A 84 -24.12 -10.58 8.45
CA VAL A 84 -23.25 -9.60 9.08
C VAL A 84 -21.79 -9.87 8.69
N LEU A 85 -21.37 -11.13 8.64
CA LEU A 85 -20.05 -11.51 8.12
C LEU A 85 -19.87 -11.02 6.67
N ASP A 86 -20.82 -11.31 5.79
CA ASP A 86 -20.78 -10.87 4.38
C ASP A 86 -20.66 -9.33 4.24
N GLN A 87 -21.25 -8.57 5.17
CA GLN A 87 -21.13 -7.12 5.20
C GLN A 87 -19.78 -6.64 5.75
N ILE A 88 -19.22 -7.33 6.74
CA ILE A 88 -17.94 -6.99 7.36
C ILE A 88 -16.78 -7.23 6.40
N GLU A 89 -16.76 -8.34 5.65
CA GLU A 89 -15.61 -8.75 4.83
C GLU A 89 -15.08 -7.64 3.89
N PRO A 90 -15.89 -7.01 3.02
CA PRO A 90 -15.39 -5.96 2.13
C PRO A 90 -14.95 -4.70 2.88
N LEU A 91 -15.53 -4.40 4.05
CA LEU A 91 -15.17 -3.24 4.86
C LEU A 91 -13.82 -3.46 5.55
N ILE A 92 -13.60 -4.63 6.15
CA ILE A 92 -12.35 -4.90 6.86
C ILE A 92 -11.16 -5.02 5.90
N ARG A 93 -11.35 -5.63 4.72
CA ARG A 93 -10.33 -5.64 3.66
C ARG A 93 -9.98 -4.23 3.21
N ARG A 94 -10.99 -3.37 2.99
CA ARG A 94 -10.77 -1.96 2.62
C ARG A 94 -10.01 -1.20 3.71
N SER A 95 -10.35 -1.45 4.98
CA SER A 95 -9.65 -0.87 6.11
C SER A 95 -8.17 -1.24 6.13
N GLU A 96 -7.87 -2.53 6.02
CA GLU A 96 -6.50 -3.06 6.03
C GLU A 96 -5.66 -2.51 4.88
N ILE A 97 -6.18 -2.57 3.64
CA ILE A 97 -5.50 -2.03 2.45
C ILE A 97 -5.18 -0.54 2.64
N ALA A 98 -6.16 0.25 3.06
CA ALA A 98 -5.97 1.68 3.27
C ALA A 98 -4.99 1.98 4.42
N ALA A 99 -4.94 1.14 5.46
CA ALA A 99 -3.98 1.26 6.55
C ALA A 99 -2.55 0.95 6.09
N VAL A 100 -2.37 -0.06 5.23
CA VAL A 100 -1.08 -0.38 4.59
C VAL A 100 -0.62 0.78 3.71
N GLU A 101 -1.51 1.33 2.89
CA GLU A 101 -1.22 2.53 2.08
C GLU A 101 -0.81 3.71 2.99
N ALA A 102 -1.54 3.94 4.07
CA ALA A 102 -1.23 5.00 5.04
C ALA A 102 0.16 4.82 5.64
N LEU A 103 0.52 3.62 6.08
CA LEU A 103 1.86 3.35 6.63
C LEU A 103 2.95 3.59 5.58
N ASN A 104 2.73 3.14 4.35
CA ASN A 104 3.68 3.34 3.25
C ASN A 104 3.94 4.83 2.98
N TYR A 105 2.89 5.66 2.99
CA TYR A 105 3.03 7.11 2.81
C TYR A 105 3.64 7.81 4.04
N LEU A 106 3.29 7.36 5.25
CA LEU A 106 3.66 8.00 6.52
C LEU A 106 4.90 7.38 7.18
N GLU A 107 5.66 6.57 6.45
CA GLU A 107 6.74 5.72 6.96
C GLU A 107 7.78 6.45 7.82
N ASP A 108 8.13 7.69 7.46
CA ASP A 108 9.07 8.56 8.19
C ASP A 108 8.36 9.76 8.86
N HIS A 109 7.04 9.70 9.03
CA HIS A 109 6.22 10.72 9.69
C HIS A 109 5.89 10.31 11.14
N GLU A 110 5.64 11.28 12.03
CA GLU A 110 5.17 11.04 13.42
C GLU A 110 3.87 10.21 13.53
N LEU A 111 3.14 10.05 12.41
CA LEU A 111 1.89 9.30 12.34
C LEU A 111 2.10 7.84 11.90
N ALA A 112 3.33 7.42 11.63
CA ALA A 112 3.67 6.05 11.26
C ALA A 112 3.13 5.03 12.29
N GLY A 113 3.28 5.33 13.58
CA GLY A 113 2.78 4.47 14.66
C GLY A 113 1.26 4.30 14.65
N ARG A 114 0.51 5.37 14.33
CA ARG A 114 -0.96 5.29 14.18
C ARG A 114 -1.36 4.47 12.97
N ALA A 115 -0.69 4.66 11.83
CA ALA A 115 -0.96 3.85 10.64
C ALA A 115 -0.61 2.37 10.87
N HIS A 116 0.51 2.10 11.56
CA HIS A 116 0.91 0.76 11.96
C HIS A 116 -0.12 0.08 12.88
N ALA A 117 -0.61 0.79 13.90
CA ALA A 117 -1.69 0.30 14.75
C ALA A 117 -2.99 0.04 13.97
N ALA A 118 -3.31 0.87 12.98
CA ALA A 118 -4.49 0.67 12.13
C ALA A 118 -4.40 -0.63 11.30
N ILE A 119 -3.20 -0.98 10.80
CA ILE A 119 -2.99 -2.27 10.10
C ILE A 119 -3.25 -3.43 11.06
N HIS A 120 -2.69 -3.40 12.26
CA HIS A 120 -2.89 -4.45 13.26
C HIS A 120 -4.36 -4.60 13.64
N ASN A 121 -5.04 -3.50 13.95
CA ASN A 121 -6.45 -3.51 14.29
C ASN A 121 -7.29 -4.14 13.17
N ALA A 122 -7.07 -3.74 11.92
CA ALA A 122 -7.80 -4.28 10.78
C ALA A 122 -7.46 -5.76 10.53
N SER A 123 -6.17 -6.12 10.62
CA SER A 123 -5.68 -7.46 10.33
C SER A 123 -6.12 -8.48 11.37
N VAL A 124 -6.13 -8.12 12.66
CA VAL A 124 -6.66 -8.98 13.75
C VAL A 124 -8.12 -9.37 13.48
N VAL A 125 -8.96 -8.39 13.10
CA VAL A 125 -10.38 -8.64 12.79
C VAL A 125 -10.50 -9.51 11.55
N ARG A 126 -9.77 -9.19 10.47
CA ARG A 126 -9.83 -9.99 9.24
C ARG A 126 -9.39 -11.43 9.50
N SER A 127 -8.21 -11.61 10.10
CA SER A 127 -7.67 -12.94 10.37
C SER A 127 -8.54 -13.71 11.33
N GLY A 128 -9.12 -13.05 12.33
CA GLY A 128 -9.99 -13.67 13.32
C GLY A 128 -11.28 -14.22 12.69
N LEU A 129 -11.96 -13.40 11.88
CA LEU A 129 -13.24 -13.78 11.27
C LEU A 129 -13.08 -14.68 10.03
N TYR A 130 -12.09 -14.43 9.19
CA TYR A 130 -11.97 -15.04 7.85
C TYR A 130 -10.71 -15.88 7.65
N GLY A 131 -9.79 -15.89 8.61
CA GLY A 131 -8.48 -16.51 8.43
C GLY A 131 -7.52 -15.65 7.59
N CYS A 132 -6.30 -16.16 7.43
CA CYS A 132 -5.27 -15.58 6.58
C CYS A 132 -4.46 -16.74 5.99
N PRO A 133 -4.95 -17.38 4.91
CA PRO A 133 -4.44 -18.66 4.47
C PRO A 133 -2.97 -18.57 4.03
N ILE A 134 -2.22 -19.64 4.30
CA ILE A 134 -0.92 -19.91 3.70
C ILE A 134 -1.17 -20.85 2.51
N VAL A 135 -0.74 -20.41 1.33
CA VAL A 135 -1.00 -21.11 0.06
C VAL A 135 0.23 -21.92 -0.31
N PHE A 136 0.06 -23.19 -0.68
CA PHE A 136 1.14 -24.04 -1.18
C PHE A 136 1.02 -24.18 -2.70
N GLU A 137 1.94 -23.54 -3.43
CA GLU A 137 1.97 -23.50 -4.88
C GLU A 137 3.38 -23.77 -5.39
N GLU A 138 3.50 -24.66 -6.37
CA GLU A 138 4.78 -25.01 -7.02
C GLU A 138 5.89 -25.44 -6.04
N GLY A 139 5.53 -26.10 -4.93
CA GLY A 139 6.49 -26.55 -3.93
C GLY A 139 6.92 -25.48 -2.92
N VAL A 140 6.27 -24.32 -2.92
CA VAL A 140 6.61 -23.17 -2.07
C VAL A 140 5.38 -22.68 -1.32
N PHE A 141 5.55 -22.26 -0.06
CA PHE A 141 4.48 -21.62 0.70
C PHE A 141 4.49 -20.11 0.50
N TRP A 142 3.33 -19.54 0.27
CA TRP A 142 3.11 -18.12 0.01
C TRP A 142 2.17 -17.53 1.05
N THR A 143 2.40 -16.26 1.39
CA THR A 143 1.50 -15.46 2.21
C THR A 143 1.39 -14.03 1.70
N ASN A 144 0.18 -13.51 1.72
CA ASN A 144 -0.15 -12.11 1.46
C ASN A 144 -0.54 -11.36 2.76
N CYS A 145 -0.12 -11.86 3.93
CA CYS A 145 -0.43 -11.25 5.22
C CYS A 145 0.11 -9.81 5.29
N SER A 146 -0.80 -8.83 5.33
CA SER A 146 -0.45 -7.41 5.35
C SER A 146 0.46 -7.03 6.51
N VAL A 147 0.28 -7.61 7.70
CA VAL A 147 1.15 -7.35 8.86
C VAL A 147 2.58 -7.82 8.56
N ARG A 148 2.74 -9.07 8.14
CA ARG A 148 4.06 -9.66 7.88
C ARG A 148 4.81 -8.90 6.79
N ILE A 149 4.13 -8.58 5.71
CA ILE A 149 4.69 -7.82 4.59
C ILE A 149 5.05 -6.39 5.01
N SER A 150 4.18 -5.72 5.77
CA SER A 150 4.41 -4.35 6.27
C SER A 150 5.57 -4.28 7.25
N HIS A 151 5.87 -5.37 7.96
CA HIS A 151 7.04 -5.45 8.84
C HIS A 151 8.35 -5.61 8.09
N TRP A 152 8.34 -6.21 6.89
CA TRP A 152 9.53 -6.41 6.07
C TRP A 152 10.00 -5.13 5.36
N ARG A 153 9.06 -4.22 5.06
CA ARG A 153 9.31 -2.89 4.47
C ARG A 153 10.17 -2.94 3.21
N ILE A 154 10.00 -3.95 2.36
CA ILE A 154 10.71 -4.04 1.08
C ILE A 154 9.85 -3.47 -0.05
N GLY A 155 10.47 -2.66 -0.91
CA GLY A 155 9.88 -2.19 -2.15
C GLY A 155 10.88 -2.16 -3.30
N LEU A 156 10.37 -1.81 -4.47
CA LEU A 156 11.16 -1.67 -5.70
C LEU A 156 11.31 -0.20 -6.06
N SER A 157 12.52 0.20 -6.41
CA SER A 157 12.79 1.52 -6.96
C SER A 157 13.59 1.39 -8.24
N ALA A 158 13.07 1.98 -9.32
CA ALA A 158 13.76 2.04 -10.60
C ALA A 158 14.70 3.25 -10.64
N GLY A 159 15.98 3.01 -10.93
CA GLY A 159 16.92 4.03 -11.36
C GLY A 159 16.74 4.29 -12.85
N LEU A 160 16.29 5.49 -13.21
CA LEU A 160 16.03 5.88 -14.61
C LEU A 160 16.86 7.12 -14.97
N THR A 161 17.39 7.16 -16.18
CA THR A 161 17.85 8.40 -16.82
C THR A 161 16.71 8.92 -17.70
N VAL A 162 16.32 10.18 -17.55
CA VAL A 162 15.19 10.79 -18.27
C VAL A 162 15.59 12.20 -18.67
N ASP A 163 15.38 12.52 -19.95
CA ASP A 163 15.45 13.88 -20.46
C ASP A 163 14.07 14.51 -20.32
N PHE A 164 13.98 15.74 -19.82
CA PHE A 164 12.70 16.45 -19.76
C PHE A 164 12.66 17.54 -20.82
N VAL A 165 11.61 17.56 -21.62
CA VAL A 165 11.35 18.64 -22.59
C VAL A 165 10.10 19.42 -22.20
N CYS A 166 10.08 20.71 -22.51
CA CYS A 166 8.93 21.57 -22.28
C CYS A 166 7.80 21.21 -23.25
N SER A 167 6.57 21.04 -22.76
CA SER A 167 5.42 20.75 -23.63
C SER A 167 5.06 21.87 -24.60
N ILE A 168 5.50 23.11 -24.32
CA ILE A 168 5.16 24.30 -25.10
C ILE A 168 6.13 24.48 -26.28
N CYS A 169 7.44 24.53 -26.03
CA CYS A 169 8.46 24.71 -27.08
C CYS A 169 9.16 23.41 -27.51
N GLY A 170 9.12 22.36 -26.69
CA GLY A 170 9.80 21.08 -26.91
C GLY A 170 11.31 21.09 -26.73
N ASP A 171 11.88 22.17 -26.22
CA ASP A 171 13.29 22.27 -25.83
C ASP A 171 13.51 21.61 -24.45
N PRO A 172 14.76 21.25 -24.10
CA PRO A 172 15.10 20.82 -22.75
C PRO A 172 14.58 21.79 -21.70
N VAL A 173 14.02 21.27 -20.60
CA VAL A 173 13.39 22.11 -19.57
C VAL A 173 14.42 23.05 -18.92
N GLU A 174 15.66 22.63 -18.78
CA GLU A 174 16.76 23.48 -18.30
C GLU A 174 17.12 24.65 -19.23
N ASP A 175 16.81 24.55 -20.52
CA ASP A 175 17.19 25.53 -21.54
C ASP A 175 16.03 26.42 -22.01
N CYS A 176 14.83 26.23 -21.45
CA CYS A 176 13.62 26.94 -21.88
C CYS A 176 13.17 28.05 -20.92
N ASP A 177 12.60 29.13 -21.47
CA ASP A 177 12.07 30.26 -20.68
C ASP A 177 10.65 30.01 -20.09
N HIS A 178 10.05 28.85 -20.38
CA HIS A 178 8.68 28.56 -19.94
C HIS A 178 8.64 28.11 -18.48
N ALA A 179 7.94 28.86 -17.64
CA ALA A 179 7.69 28.51 -16.25
C ALA A 179 6.72 27.33 -16.17
N MET A 180 7.17 26.21 -15.62
CA MET A 180 6.35 25.00 -15.46
C MET A 180 5.12 25.27 -14.57
N GLY A 181 3.94 24.94 -15.07
CA GLY A 181 2.65 25.22 -14.43
C GLY A 181 2.03 26.57 -14.79
N ALA A 182 2.72 27.44 -15.53
CA ALA A 182 2.13 28.64 -16.10
C ALA A 182 1.40 28.32 -17.42
N SER A 183 0.39 29.13 -17.75
CA SER A 183 -0.41 28.99 -18.98
C SER A 183 0.15 29.90 -20.07
N TYR A 184 0.23 29.37 -21.28
CA TYR A 184 0.74 30.05 -22.47
C TYR A 184 -0.26 29.88 -23.61
N GLU A 185 -0.33 30.88 -24.50
CA GLU A 185 -1.03 30.73 -25.77
C GLU A 185 -0.15 29.92 -26.74
N VAL A 186 -0.70 28.83 -27.25
CA VAL A 186 -0.02 27.90 -28.15
C VAL A 186 -0.85 27.74 -29.41
N ILE A 187 -0.22 27.96 -30.56
CA ILE A 187 -0.84 27.64 -31.85
C ILE A 187 -0.81 26.14 -32.04
N ALA A 188 -1.99 25.53 -32.26
CA ALA A 188 -2.11 24.10 -32.51
C ALA A 188 -1.34 23.70 -33.79
N LYS A 189 -0.38 22.80 -33.64
CA LYS A 189 0.43 22.24 -34.71
C LYS A 189 0.54 20.73 -34.51
N ALA A 190 0.79 20.01 -35.61
CA ALA A 190 1.20 18.61 -35.56
C ALA A 190 2.72 18.54 -35.45
N ARG A 191 3.25 18.09 -34.31
CA ARG A 191 4.68 17.83 -34.10
C ARG A 191 4.89 16.34 -33.91
N SER A 192 5.58 15.70 -34.85
CA SER A 192 5.83 14.25 -34.86
C SER A 192 4.54 13.42 -34.74
N GLY A 193 3.48 13.83 -35.45
CA GLY A 193 2.18 13.15 -35.44
C GLY A 193 1.31 13.42 -34.21
N ARG A 194 1.72 14.33 -33.30
CA ARG A 194 0.98 14.69 -32.09
C ARG A 194 0.63 16.18 -32.04
N CYS A 195 -0.54 16.50 -31.48
CA CYS A 195 -0.98 17.88 -31.29
C CYS A 195 -0.12 18.60 -30.23
N THR A 196 0.36 19.81 -30.50
CA THR A 196 1.15 20.61 -29.54
C THR A 196 0.39 21.09 -28.32
N VAL A 197 -0.96 21.05 -28.33
CA VAL A 197 -1.80 21.52 -27.22
C VAL A 197 -2.05 20.42 -26.19
N CYS A 198 -2.41 19.21 -26.63
CA CYS A 198 -2.72 18.09 -25.73
C CYS A 198 -1.73 16.91 -25.77
N SER A 199 -0.85 16.86 -26.78
CA SER A 199 0.07 15.74 -27.09
C SER A 199 -0.60 14.44 -27.55
N GLU A 200 -1.88 14.47 -27.91
CA GLU A 200 -2.59 13.32 -28.50
C GLU A 200 -2.37 13.22 -30.02
N GLU A 201 -2.46 12.00 -30.56
CA GLU A 201 -2.35 11.73 -32.00
C GLU A 201 -3.62 12.10 -32.78
N ALA A 202 -4.78 12.01 -32.13
CA ALA A 202 -6.07 12.46 -32.64
C ALA A 202 -6.79 13.30 -31.58
N CYS A 203 -7.15 14.53 -31.93
CA CYS A 203 -7.88 15.44 -31.05
C CYS A 203 -8.71 16.45 -31.85
N GLU A 204 -9.62 17.14 -31.18
CA GLU A 204 -10.51 18.16 -31.77
C GLU A 204 -9.83 19.53 -31.96
N HIS A 205 -8.56 19.68 -31.62
CA HIS A 205 -7.84 20.95 -31.81
C HIS A 205 -7.61 21.22 -33.30
N GLU A 206 -8.16 22.32 -33.79
CA GLU A 206 -7.98 22.77 -35.17
C GLU A 206 -6.57 23.32 -35.38
N LEU A 207 -5.84 22.79 -36.36
CA LEU A 207 -4.48 23.23 -36.66
C LEU A 207 -4.48 24.70 -37.09
N GLY A 208 -3.55 25.48 -36.52
CA GLY A 208 -3.41 26.91 -36.76
C GLY A 208 -4.21 27.81 -35.80
N GLN A 209 -5.12 27.24 -34.99
CA GLN A 209 -5.85 28.01 -33.98
C GLN A 209 -5.05 28.18 -32.67
N PRO A 210 -5.20 29.31 -31.97
CA PRO A 210 -4.61 29.50 -30.64
C PRO A 210 -5.42 28.79 -29.56
N TYR A 211 -4.71 28.14 -28.64
CA TYR A 211 -5.28 27.52 -27.45
C TYR A 211 -4.44 27.87 -26.23
N ILE A 212 -5.07 27.89 -25.05
CA ILE A 212 -4.35 28.03 -23.79
C ILE A 212 -3.90 26.66 -23.32
N ALA A 213 -2.59 26.48 -23.17
CA ALA A 213 -1.98 25.27 -22.65
C ALA A 213 -1.10 25.58 -21.43
N THR A 214 -1.13 24.69 -20.44
CA THR A 214 -0.27 24.81 -19.26
C THR A 214 1.07 24.11 -19.53
N ALA A 215 2.17 24.82 -19.31
CA ALA A 215 3.51 24.26 -19.47
C ALA A 215 3.74 23.08 -18.53
N ARG A 216 4.08 21.93 -19.09
CA ARG A 216 4.41 20.70 -18.37
C ARG A 216 5.76 20.16 -18.84
N ARG A 217 6.34 19.28 -18.02
CA ARG A 217 7.56 18.54 -18.33
C ARG A 217 7.16 17.22 -18.96
N ASP A 218 7.52 17.02 -20.22
CA ASP A 218 7.32 15.74 -20.92
C ASP A 218 8.62 14.93 -20.84
N ALA A 219 8.54 13.71 -20.29
CA ALA A 219 9.67 12.81 -20.23
C ALA A 219 10.02 12.25 -21.62
N ARG A 220 11.29 12.29 -22.00
CA ARG A 220 11.87 11.76 -23.24
C ARG A 220 13.09 10.89 -22.91
N ASN A 221 13.45 10.01 -23.85
CA ASN A 221 14.63 9.15 -23.77
C ASN A 221 14.77 8.38 -22.44
N VAL A 222 13.64 7.93 -21.89
CA VAL A 222 13.60 7.21 -20.61
C VAL A 222 14.39 5.91 -20.75
N THR A 223 15.55 5.86 -20.10
CA THR A 223 16.46 4.72 -20.14
C THR A 223 16.55 4.10 -18.75
N PRO A 224 16.09 2.85 -18.56
CA PRO A 224 16.28 2.15 -17.30
C PRO A 224 17.76 1.84 -17.06
N ARG A 225 18.23 2.10 -15.84
CA ARG A 225 19.59 1.77 -15.41
C ARG A 225 19.59 0.56 -14.51
N GLU A 226 18.73 0.57 -13.50
CA GLU A 226 18.62 -0.49 -12.51
C GLU A 226 17.21 -0.56 -11.92
N ILE A 227 16.90 -1.70 -11.33
CA ILE A 227 15.75 -1.89 -10.43
C ILE A 227 16.32 -2.49 -9.16
N SER A 228 16.16 -1.76 -8.06
CA SER A 228 16.79 -2.10 -6.77
C SER A 228 15.72 -2.38 -5.73
N PHE A 229 15.93 -3.41 -4.92
CA PHE A 229 15.17 -3.62 -3.69
C PHE A 229 15.62 -2.60 -2.64
N VAL A 230 14.68 -1.84 -2.10
CA VAL A 230 14.96 -0.76 -1.15
C VAL A 230 13.93 -0.75 -0.02
N SER A 231 14.34 -0.24 1.14
CA SER A 231 13.41 -0.02 2.26
C SER A 231 12.43 1.13 2.01
N ARG A 232 12.82 2.10 1.18
CA ARG A 232 12.06 3.33 0.91
C ARG A 232 11.97 3.57 -0.60
N PRO A 233 11.02 2.92 -1.30
CA PRO A 233 10.86 3.12 -2.73
C PRO A 233 10.47 4.56 -3.05
N ARG A 234 10.89 5.08 -4.21
CA ARG A 234 10.50 6.43 -4.66
C ARG A 234 8.97 6.57 -4.74
N TYR A 235 8.29 5.51 -5.19
CA TYR A 235 6.85 5.36 -5.13
C TYR A 235 6.47 4.56 -3.87
N PRO A 236 5.85 5.17 -2.84
CA PRO A 236 5.60 4.50 -1.56
C PRO A 236 4.81 3.20 -1.65
N LEU A 237 3.94 3.05 -2.65
CA LEU A 237 3.13 1.86 -2.85
C LEU A 237 3.80 0.79 -3.75
N ALA A 238 5.03 1.03 -4.22
CA ALA A 238 5.81 0.03 -4.96
C ALA A 238 6.43 -0.98 -3.98
N ARG A 239 5.56 -1.65 -3.23
CA ARG A 239 5.90 -2.63 -2.19
C ARG A 239 5.66 -4.04 -2.68
N VAL A 240 6.35 -4.98 -2.04
CA VAL A 240 6.02 -6.40 -2.13
C VAL A 240 4.60 -6.60 -1.58
N TYR A 241 3.78 -7.42 -2.23
CA TYR A 241 2.40 -7.73 -1.83
C TYR A 241 2.20 -9.21 -1.47
N GLU A 242 3.22 -10.03 -1.69
CA GLU A 242 3.23 -11.46 -1.37
C GLU A 242 4.67 -11.89 -1.11
N MET A 243 4.88 -12.81 -0.16
CA MET A 243 6.20 -13.34 0.16
C MET A 243 6.15 -14.84 0.41
N THR A 244 7.28 -15.49 0.20
CA THR A 244 7.46 -16.89 0.55
C THR A 244 7.60 -17.05 2.06
N VAL A 245 7.13 -18.18 2.58
CA VAL A 245 7.27 -18.58 3.98
C VAL A 245 7.97 -19.92 4.01
N GLU A 246 8.95 -20.05 4.88
CA GLU A 246 9.57 -21.34 5.16
C GLU A 246 8.76 -22.04 6.26
N ILE A 247 8.30 -23.26 5.98
CA ILE A 247 7.69 -24.16 6.96
C ILE A 247 8.48 -25.46 6.86
N ASP A 248 9.09 -25.84 7.98
CA ASP A 248 9.89 -27.07 8.06
C ASP A 248 9.00 -28.30 7.79
N GLU A 249 9.48 -29.25 6.99
CA GLU A 249 8.76 -30.52 6.72
C GLU A 249 8.48 -31.34 7.99
N GLN A 250 9.29 -31.13 9.03
CA GLN A 250 9.12 -31.73 10.35
C GLN A 250 8.15 -30.95 11.25
N ASP A 251 7.75 -29.73 10.88
CA ASP A 251 6.76 -28.96 11.62
C ASP A 251 5.38 -29.64 11.50
N PRO A 252 4.67 -29.92 12.60
CA PRO A 252 3.31 -30.45 12.56
C PRO A 252 2.35 -29.65 11.67
N ALA A 253 2.57 -28.35 11.49
CA ALA A 253 1.78 -27.46 10.64
C ALA A 253 2.01 -27.70 9.13
N TYR A 254 3.12 -28.32 8.71
CA TYR A 254 3.47 -28.51 7.30
C TYR A 254 2.36 -29.25 6.53
N GLN A 255 1.86 -30.35 7.08
CA GLN A 255 0.80 -31.15 6.44
C GLN A 255 -0.53 -30.40 6.32
N PHE A 256 -0.81 -29.48 7.25
CA PHE A 256 -1.96 -28.58 7.14
C PHE A 256 -1.73 -27.52 6.07
N ALA A 257 -0.53 -26.93 6.03
CA ALA A 257 -0.17 -25.91 5.06
C ALA A 257 -0.20 -26.44 3.61
N VAL A 258 0.34 -27.64 3.35
CA VAL A 258 0.28 -28.27 2.01
C VAL A 258 -1.16 -28.50 1.54
N ARG A 259 -2.11 -28.67 2.46
CA ARG A 259 -3.53 -28.84 2.17
C ARG A 259 -4.30 -27.52 2.10
N GLY A 260 -3.63 -26.38 2.25
CA GLY A 260 -4.27 -25.06 2.31
C GLY A 260 -5.13 -24.86 3.57
N LEU A 261 -4.84 -25.60 4.65
CA LEU A 261 -5.57 -25.54 5.92
C LEU A 261 -4.79 -24.79 7.02
N ALA A 262 -3.61 -24.25 6.71
CA ALA A 262 -2.85 -23.44 7.64
C ALA A 262 -3.17 -21.96 7.45
N ASP A 263 -3.39 -21.27 8.57
CA ASP A 263 -3.54 -19.82 8.62
C ASP A 263 -2.30 -19.17 9.22
N CYS A 264 -2.00 -17.96 8.76
CA CYS A 264 -1.07 -17.08 9.41
C CYS A 264 -1.72 -16.45 10.65
N ASP A 265 -1.18 -16.74 11.84
CA ASP A 265 -1.63 -16.18 13.12
C ASP A 265 -0.78 -14.97 13.57
N ALA A 266 0.06 -14.40 12.69
CA ALA A 266 1.03 -13.38 13.08
C ALA A 266 0.38 -12.14 13.72
N CYS A 267 -0.80 -11.73 13.25
CA CYS A 267 -1.57 -10.62 13.81
C CYS A 267 -2.41 -10.99 15.03
N LEU A 268 -2.59 -12.28 15.34
CA LEU A 268 -3.28 -12.75 16.54
C LEU A 268 -2.34 -12.88 17.75
N GLY A 269 -1.13 -12.33 17.65
CA GLY A 269 -0.17 -12.33 18.73
C GLY A 269 0.44 -10.95 18.93
N PRO A 270 1.29 -10.81 19.95
CA PRO A 270 2.08 -9.61 20.10
C PRO A 270 3.01 -9.36 18.90
N CYS A 271 3.27 -8.08 18.62
CA CYS A 271 4.01 -7.64 17.44
C CYS A 271 5.52 -7.57 17.71
N ASP A 272 6.32 -8.15 16.81
CA ASP A 272 7.79 -8.18 16.91
C ASP A 272 8.50 -6.92 16.37
N GLY A 273 7.72 -5.93 15.93
CA GLY A 273 8.23 -4.70 15.32
C GLY A 273 8.64 -4.88 13.86
N PHE A 274 9.45 -3.95 13.34
CA PHE A 274 9.91 -3.98 11.95
C PHE A 274 11.17 -4.83 11.81
N SER A 275 11.22 -5.67 10.78
CA SER A 275 12.44 -6.37 10.41
C SER A 275 13.43 -5.39 9.80
N SER A 276 14.70 -5.48 10.18
CA SER A 276 15.77 -4.82 9.45
C SER A 276 16.07 -5.60 8.17
N LEU A 277 16.19 -4.88 7.05
CA LEU A 277 16.94 -5.42 5.92
C LEU A 277 18.37 -5.71 6.39
N PRO A 278 19.00 -6.83 5.96
CA PRO A 278 20.44 -6.98 6.08
C PRO A 278 21.08 -5.71 5.51
N ARG A 279 21.92 -5.04 6.31
CA ARG A 279 22.74 -3.94 5.78
C ARG A 279 23.76 -4.59 4.85
N ASN A 280 23.58 -4.39 3.54
CA ASN A 280 24.64 -4.66 2.57
C ASN A 280 25.85 -3.76 2.85
#